data_AF-A0A350YBU7-F1
#
_entry.id   AF-A0A350YBU7-F1
#
_cell.length_a   1.000
_cell.length_b   1.000
_cell.length_c   1.000
_cell.angle_alpha   90.00
_cell.angle_beta   90.00
_cell.angle_gamma   90.00
#
_symmetry.space_group_name_H-M   'P 1'
#
loop_
_entity.id
_entity.type
_entity.pdbx_description
1 polymer ?
#
loop_
_entity_poly.entity_id
_entity_poly.type
_entity_poly.pdbx_seq_one_letter_code
_entity_poly.pdbx_strand_id
1 'polypeptide(L)' 'MDPRLDNLPGLTQKALCEEFGINPTNIIRNARVRGLSSPDYLQQLTGWVYRKGKYYPPEV' A
#
# COMPACT_ATOMS: atom_id res chain seq x y z
N MET A 1 -14.64 11.14 -17.67
CA MET A 1 -13.76 10.03 -17.25
C MET A 1 -12.34 10.51 -17.38
N ASP A 2 -11.56 10.54 -16.29
CA ASP A 2 -10.18 11.04 -16.30
C ASP A 2 -9.23 9.89 -16.71
N PRO A 3 -8.54 9.96 -17.86
CA PRO A 3 -7.77 8.84 -18.44
C PRO A 3 -6.45 8.51 -17.71
N ARG A 4 -6.29 8.94 -16.45
CA ARG A 4 -5.07 8.73 -15.66
C ARG A 4 -5.10 7.50 -14.77
N LEU A 5 -6.23 6.80 -14.65
CA LEU A 5 -6.35 5.63 -13.75
C LEU A 5 -5.90 4.30 -14.38
N ASP A 6 -5.94 4.15 -15.70
CA ASP A 6 -5.69 2.86 -16.37
C ASP A 6 -4.20 2.44 -16.43
N ASN A 7 -3.27 3.30 -16.02
CA ASN A 7 -1.84 3.07 -16.19
C ASN A 7 -0.98 3.50 -14.99
N LEU A 8 -1.51 3.51 -13.76
CA LEU A 8 -0.65 3.74 -12.60
C LEU A 8 0.25 2.52 -12.39
N PRO A 9 1.58 2.63 -12.60
CA PRO A 9 2.48 1.52 -12.28
C PRO A 9 2.40 1.29 -10.79
N GLY A 10 2.04 0.07 -10.37
CA GLY A 10 1.88 -0.25 -8.95
C GLY A 10 3.06 0.26 -8.11
N LEU A 11 2.73 0.81 -6.94
CA LEU A 11 3.70 1.46 -6.06
C LEU A 11 4.51 0.41 -5.28
N THR A 12 5.78 0.71 -5.03
CA THR A 12 6.52 -0.04 -4.01
C THR A 12 6.00 0.31 -2.62
N GLN A 13 6.32 -0.50 -1.60
CA GLN A 13 5.97 -0.18 -0.22
C GLN A 13 6.44 1.22 0.19
N LYS A 14 7.67 1.59 -0.21
CA LYS A 14 8.25 2.90 0.12
C LYS A 14 7.45 4.03 -0.52
N ALA A 15 7.16 3.92 -1.82
CA ALA A 15 6.41 4.95 -2.54
C ALA A 15 4.97 5.07 -2.02
N LEU A 16 4.32 3.95 -1.69
CA LEU A 16 2.99 3.97 -1.05
C LEU A 16 3.04 4.66 0.32
N CYS A 17 4.06 4.37 1.11
CA CYS A 17 4.23 5.02 2.41
C CYS A 17 4.44 6.53 2.28
N GLU A 18 5.25 6.98 1.32
CA GLU A 18 5.47 8.40 1.03
C GLU A 18 4.18 9.09 0.58
N GLU A 19 3.41 8.47 -0.33
CA GLU A 19 2.13 8.97 -0.84
C GLU A 19 1.11 9.22 0.30
N PHE A 20 1.04 8.30 1.26
CA PHE A 20 0.08 8.36 2.38
C PHE A 20 0.66 8.99 3.65
N GLY A 21 1.90 9.51 3.62
CA GLY A 21 2.56 10.08 4.81
C GLY A 21 2.82 9.06 5.93
N ILE A 22 2.94 7.77 5.60
CA ILE A 22 3.18 6.68 6.54
C ILE A 22 4.69 6.50 6.73
N ASN A 23 5.17 6.33 7.96
CA ASN A 23 6.57 6.02 8.21
C ASN A 23 6.88 4.53 7.91
N PRO A 24 7.70 4.22 6.87
CA PRO A 24 7.96 2.84 6.46
C PRO A 24 8.73 2.01 7.51
N THR A 25 9.47 2.66 8.41
CA THR A 25 10.29 1.97 9.43
C THR A 25 9.46 1.25 10.49
N ASN A 26 8.24 1.74 10.75
CA ASN A 26 7.37 1.18 11.78
C ASN A 26 6.37 0.15 11.24
N ILE A 27 6.29 -0.04 9.92
CA ILE A 27 5.30 -0.93 9.28
C ILE A 27 5.38 -2.34 9.83
N ILE A 28 6.57 -2.93 9.84
CA ILE A 28 6.77 -4.33 10.26
C ILE A 28 6.37 -4.52 11.73
N ARG A 29 6.77 -3.58 12.59
CA ARG A 29 6.43 -3.61 14.02
C ARG A 29 4.92 -3.49 14.22
N ASN A 30 4.28 -2.52 13.57
CA ASN A 30 2.85 -2.26 13.72
C ASN A 30 2.00 -3.40 13.15
N ALA A 31 2.40 -3.97 12.01
CA ALA A 31 1.78 -5.15 11.43
C ALA A 31 1.87 -6.34 12.40
N ARG A 32 3.06 -6.61 12.95
CA ARG A 32 3.28 -7.71 13.90
C ARG A 32 2.45 -7.57 15.18
N VAL A 33 2.35 -6.37 15.75
CA VAL A 33 1.52 -6.11 16.96
C VAL A 33 0.04 -6.43 16.69
N ARG A 34 -0.42 -6.30 15.45
CA ARG A 34 -1.79 -6.60 15.03
C ARG A 34 -1.99 -8.02 14.50
N GLY A 35 -0.94 -8.85 14.50
CA GLY A 35 -0.99 -10.18 13.90
C GLY A 35 -1.17 -10.17 12.38
N LEU A 36 -0.78 -9.08 11.70
CA LEU A 36 -0.91 -8.88 10.27
C LEU A 36 0.45 -8.99 9.56
N SER A 37 0.42 -9.31 8.27
CA SER A 37 1.57 -9.09 7.40
C SER A 37 1.71 -7.60 7.05
N SER A 38 2.92 -7.15 6.67
CA SER A 38 3.12 -5.76 6.23
C SER A 38 2.19 -5.37 5.06
N PRO A 39 1.98 -6.24 4.03
CA PRO A 39 0.97 -6.00 3.00
C PRO A 39 -0.45 -5.83 3.51
N ASP A 40 -0.92 -6.73 4.39
CA ASP A 40 -2.29 -6.65 4.93
C ASP A 40 -2.48 -5.40 5.79
N TYR A 41 -1.46 -5.05 6.57
CA TYR A 41 -1.47 -3.83 7.37
C TYR A 41 -1.55 -2.58 6.49
N LEU A 42 -0.77 -2.52 5.41
CA LEU A 42 -0.83 -1.41 4.47
C LEU A 42 -2.15 -1.35 3.72
N GLN A 43 -2.70 -2.50 3.32
CA GLN A 43 -4.03 -2.57 2.70
C GLN A 43 -5.13 -2.05 3.63
N GLN A 44 -5.07 -2.36 4.93
CA GLN A 44 -6.01 -1.79 5.90
C GLN A 44 -5.90 -0.27 6.05
N LEU A 45 -4.68 0.28 5.93
CA LEU A 45 -4.44 1.72 6.09
C LEU A 45 -4.81 2.52 4.84
N THR A 46 -4.51 2.01 3.65
CA THR A 46 -4.60 2.76 2.40
C THR A 46 -5.73 2.30 1.49
N GLY A 47 -6.24 1.08 1.70
CA GLY A 47 -7.14 0.40 0.76
C GLY A 47 -6.42 -0.20 -0.46
N TRP A 48 -5.10 -0.01 -0.59
CA TRP A 48 -4.34 -0.51 -1.74
C TRP A 48 -3.99 -1.98 -1.59
N VAL A 49 -4.15 -2.74 -2.68
CA VAL A 49 -3.96 -4.18 -2.70
C VAL A 49 -2.55 -4.53 -3.15
N TYR A 50 -1.87 -5.40 -2.40
CA TYR A 50 -0.56 -5.90 -2.78
C TYR A 50 -0.67 -7.06 -3.78
N ARG A 51 -0.07 -6.91 -4.97
CA ARG A 51 0.00 -7.91 -6.03
C ARG A 51 1.39 -7.91 -6.67
N LYS A 52 2.00 -9.09 -6.83
CA LYS A 52 3.28 -9.28 -7.55
C LYS A 52 4.40 -8.30 -7.15
N GLY A 53 4.55 -7.97 -5.86
CA GLY A 53 5.61 -7.09 -5.38
C GLY A 53 5.27 -5.60 -5.31
N LYS A 54 4.05 -5.20 -5.70
CA LYS A 54 3.61 -3.80 -5.79
C LYS A 54 2.22 -3.62 -5.21
N TYR A 55 1.89 -2.39 -4.82
CA TYR A 55 0.59 -1.98 -4.33
C TYR A 55 -0.18 -1.28 -5.44
N TYR A 56 -1.46 -1.62 -5.59
CA TYR A 56 -2.35 -1.04 -6.58
C TYR A 56 -3.55 -0.41 -5.87
N PRO A 57 -4.08 0.72 -6.37
CA PRO A 57 -5.30 1.29 -5.81
C PRO A 57 -6.45 0.28 -5.94
N PRO A 58 -7.44 0.32 -5.04
CA PRO A 58 -8.64 -0.48 -5.21
C PRO A 58 -9.32 -0.10 -6.54
N GLU A 59 -9.76 -1.11 -7.30
CA GLU A 59 -10.58 -0.88 -8.49
C GLU A 59 -11.85 -0.14 -8.04
N VAL A 60 -12.01 1.11 -8.49
CA VAL A 60 -13.21 1.94 -8.27
C VAL A 60 -14.32 1.57 -9.24
#